data_AF-A0A5Q3HDU8-F1
#
_entry.id   AF-A0A5Q3HDU8-F1
#
_cell.length_a   1.000
_cell.length_b   1.000
_cell.length_c   1.000
_cell.angle_alpha   90.00
_cell.angle_beta   90.00
_cell.angle_gamma   90.00
#
_symmetry.space_group_name_H-M   'P 1'
#
loop_
_entity.id
_entity.type
_entity.pdbx_description
1 polymer ?
#
loop_
_entity_poly.entity_id
_entity_poly.type
_entity_poly.pdbx_seq_one_letter_code
_entity_poly.pdbx_strand_id
1 'polypeptide(L)'
;MNTRVISNPRAWPVAVLLSMGSAAAFAQASPYPQPDPRPTEQAANPATPVPAALYRSAFAGLPAGVEQANIDWKKSNADAGQFKRGHADLLKWEQSQGAQPAAPAASKP
;
A
#
# COMPACT_ATOMS: atom_id res chain seq x y z
N MET A 1 22.11 -1.75 80.26
CA MET A 1 23.07 -2.58 81.04
C MET A 1 23.46 -3.78 80.20
N ASN A 2 24.77 -3.96 80.02
CA ASN A 2 25.37 -5.04 79.25
C ASN A 2 25.17 -6.39 79.97
N THR A 3 24.88 -7.44 79.22
CA THR A 3 25.20 -8.82 79.64
C THR A 3 25.59 -9.64 78.42
N ARG A 4 26.91 -9.79 78.22
CA ARG A 4 27.50 -10.97 77.57
C ARG A 4 27.63 -12.07 78.62
N VAL A 5 27.92 -13.31 78.19
CA VAL A 5 28.29 -14.56 78.92
C VAL A 5 27.23 -15.65 78.58
N ILE A 6 27.49 -16.85 78.02
CA ILE A 6 28.69 -17.68 77.84
C ILE A 6 28.49 -18.66 76.65
N SER A 7 29.64 -19.10 76.15
CA SER A 7 29.98 -20.06 75.09
C SER A 7 29.53 -21.53 75.25
N ASN A 8 29.21 -22.17 74.09
CA ASN A 8 29.76 -23.40 73.46
C ASN A 8 30.04 -24.64 74.35
N PRO A 9 29.82 -25.93 73.94
CA PRO A 9 30.56 -26.53 72.80
C PRO A 9 29.94 -27.80 72.13
N ARG A 10 30.00 -27.90 70.80
CA ARG A 10 30.18 -29.17 70.04
C ARG A 10 30.34 -28.84 68.56
N ALA A 11 31.58 -28.66 68.11
CA ALA A 11 32.29 -29.60 67.22
C ALA A 11 31.43 -29.98 65.99
N TRP A 12 31.56 -29.27 64.86
CA TRP A 12 32.47 -29.59 63.73
C TRP A 12 31.95 -30.74 62.83
N PRO A 13 32.30 -30.79 61.54
CA PRO A 13 31.54 -30.15 60.46
C PRO A 13 31.17 -31.17 59.35
N VAL A 14 30.25 -30.82 58.45
CA VAL A 14 30.26 -31.41 57.10
C VAL A 14 30.12 -30.27 56.10
N ALA A 15 31.26 -29.91 55.52
CA ALA A 15 31.30 -29.11 54.30
C ALA A 15 30.85 -29.99 53.13
N VAL A 16 29.83 -29.55 52.41
CA VAL A 16 29.64 -29.95 51.01
C VAL A 16 29.71 -28.68 50.19
N LEU A 17 30.86 -28.50 49.56
CA LEU A 17 31.08 -27.59 48.44
C LEU A 17 30.09 -27.95 47.33
N LEU A 18 29.20 -27.02 46.96
CA LEU A 18 28.50 -27.12 45.69
C LEU A 18 29.02 -26.03 44.76
N SER A 19 29.83 -26.52 43.83
CA SER A 19 30.41 -25.88 42.67
C SER A 19 29.36 -25.16 41.80
N MET A 20 29.79 -24.01 41.29
CA MET A 20 29.67 -23.57 39.90
C MET A 20 28.39 -23.94 39.13
N GLY A 21 27.59 -22.91 38.83
CA GLY A 21 26.58 -22.95 37.78
C GLY A 21 26.44 -21.59 37.14
N SER A 22 27.46 -21.14 36.40
CA SER A 22 27.30 -20.04 35.45
C SER A 22 26.29 -20.49 34.39
N ALA A 23 25.04 -20.05 34.52
CA ALA A 23 24.04 -20.23 33.47
C ALA A 23 24.45 -19.37 32.27
N ALA A 24 25.18 -19.96 31.32
CA ALA A 24 25.33 -19.40 29.99
C ALA A 24 23.96 -19.44 29.31
N ALA A 25 23.29 -18.30 29.25
CA ALA A 25 22.10 -18.13 28.44
C ALA A 25 22.50 -18.21 26.95
N PHE A 26 22.42 -19.39 26.37
CA PHE A 26 22.40 -19.50 24.91
C PHE A 26 21.04 -18.99 24.44
N ALA A 27 21.03 -17.80 23.84
CA ALA A 27 19.90 -17.35 23.04
C ALA A 27 19.66 -18.40 21.94
N GLN A 28 18.56 -19.12 22.04
CA GLN A 28 18.17 -20.12 21.04
C GLN A 28 17.78 -19.37 19.77
N ALA A 29 18.67 -19.31 18.79
CA ALA A 29 18.30 -18.90 17.44
C ALA A 29 17.35 -19.97 16.90
N SER A 30 16.07 -19.63 16.75
CA SER A 30 15.10 -20.48 16.07
C SER A 30 15.66 -20.87 14.70
N PRO A 31 15.81 -22.16 14.37
CA PRO A 31 16.20 -22.58 13.03
C PRO A 31 15.00 -22.34 12.11
N TYR A 32 14.90 -21.13 11.57
CA TYR A 32 14.03 -20.89 10.43
C TYR A 32 14.51 -21.78 9.28
N PRO A 33 13.62 -22.50 8.59
CA PRO A 33 13.98 -23.20 7.37
C PRO A 33 14.66 -22.22 6.42
N GLN A 34 15.94 -22.43 6.13
CA GLN A 34 16.61 -21.65 5.11
C GLN A 34 16.06 -22.12 3.75
N PRO A 35 15.40 -21.25 2.97
CA PRO A 35 14.99 -21.59 1.62
C PRO A 35 16.23 -21.87 0.77
N ASP A 36 16.14 -22.84 -0.14
CA ASP A 36 17.19 -23.08 -1.13
C ASP A 36 17.45 -21.79 -1.93
N PRO A 37 18.69 -21.26 -1.98
CA PRO A 37 18.99 -20.02 -2.69
C PRO A 37 19.03 -20.20 -4.22
N ARG A 38 19.19 -21.43 -4.72
CA ARG A 38 19.40 -21.70 -6.15
C ARG A 38 18.30 -21.14 -7.07
N PRO A 39 17.00 -21.24 -6.74
CA PRO A 39 15.95 -20.65 -7.57
C PRO A 39 16.08 -19.12 -7.69
N THR A 40 16.47 -18.46 -6.61
CA THR A 40 16.68 -17.01 -6.57
C THR A 40 17.92 -16.62 -7.38
N GLU A 41 19.01 -17.38 -7.28
CA GLU A 41 20.22 -17.19 -8.09
C GLU A 41 19.93 -17.38 -9.59
N GLN A 42 19.13 -18.40 -9.93
CA GLN A 42 18.71 -18.63 -11.31
C GLN A 42 17.80 -17.50 -11.83
N ALA A 43 16.86 -17.01 -11.02
CA ALA A 43 16.00 -15.88 -11.39
C ALA A 43 16.78 -14.56 -11.54
N ALA A 44 17.87 -14.38 -10.78
CA ALA A 44 18.72 -13.19 -10.84
C ALA A 44 19.71 -13.20 -12.02
N ASN A 45 19.96 -14.36 -12.62
CA ASN A 45 20.86 -14.48 -13.77
C ASN A 45 20.19 -13.96 -15.05
N PRO A 46 20.72 -12.90 -15.71
CA PRO A 46 20.12 -12.34 -16.93
C PRO A 46 20.21 -13.28 -18.15
N ALA A 47 21.07 -14.30 -18.10
CA ALA A 47 21.15 -15.33 -19.14
C ALA A 47 20.08 -16.42 -18.99
N THR A 48 19.29 -16.40 -17.91
CA THR A 48 18.21 -17.38 -17.71
C THR A 48 17.11 -17.16 -18.74
N PRO A 49 16.76 -18.19 -19.54
CA PRO A 49 15.65 -18.08 -20.50
C PRO A 49 14.34 -17.79 -19.78
N VAL A 50 13.69 -16.68 -20.12
CA VAL A 50 12.36 -16.32 -19.62
C VAL A 50 11.33 -16.67 -20.69
N PRO A 51 10.28 -17.45 -20.36
CA PRO A 51 9.17 -17.68 -21.28
C PRO A 51 8.54 -16.35 -21.71
N ALA A 52 8.11 -16.27 -22.98
CA ALA A 52 7.41 -15.09 -23.46
C ALA A 52 6.13 -14.85 -22.65
N ALA A 53 5.95 -13.64 -22.13
CA ALA A 53 4.70 -13.25 -21.49
C ALA A 53 3.58 -13.23 -22.54
N LEU A 54 2.57 -14.09 -22.37
CA LEU A 54 1.37 -14.07 -23.20
C LEU A 54 0.50 -12.87 -22.78
N TYR A 55 0.74 -11.71 -23.40
CA TYR A 55 -0.09 -10.53 -23.16
C TYR A 55 -1.45 -10.67 -23.85
N ARG A 56 -2.52 -10.53 -23.08
CA ARG A 56 -3.88 -10.36 -23.58
C ARG A 56 -4.41 -9.03 -23.07
N SER A 57 -4.77 -8.13 -24.00
CA SER A 57 -5.39 -6.86 -23.65
C SER A 57 -6.73 -7.10 -22.96
N ALA A 58 -6.98 -6.40 -21.85
CA ALA A 58 -8.30 -6.35 -21.23
C ALA A 58 -9.35 -5.68 -22.13
N PHE A 59 -8.89 -4.95 -23.17
CA PHE A 59 -9.75 -4.33 -24.17
C PHE A 59 -9.95 -5.20 -25.42
N ALA A 60 -9.34 -6.40 -25.47
CA ALA A 60 -9.52 -7.30 -26.59
C ALA A 60 -10.98 -7.77 -26.67
N GLY A 61 -11.66 -7.46 -27.78
CA GLY A 61 -13.06 -7.83 -28.00
C GLY A 61 -14.09 -6.86 -27.41
N LEU A 62 -13.65 -5.75 -26.81
CA LEU A 62 -14.57 -4.65 -26.48
C LEU A 62 -14.85 -3.81 -27.73
N PRO A 63 -16.08 -3.27 -27.89
CA PRO A 63 -16.34 -2.22 -28.86
C PRO A 63 -15.33 -1.09 -28.67
N ALA A 64 -14.85 -0.51 -29.78
CA ALA A 64 -13.88 0.57 -29.75
C ALA A 64 -14.51 1.84 -29.15
N GLY A 65 -14.59 1.91 -27.81
CA GLY A 65 -15.00 3.09 -27.05
C GLY A 65 -16.46 3.53 -27.22
N VAL A 66 -16.98 4.19 -26.19
CA VAL A 66 -18.27 4.92 -26.24
C VAL A 66 -18.13 6.29 -26.92
N GLU A 67 -16.92 6.69 -27.30
CA GLU A 67 -16.69 7.98 -27.95
C GLU A 67 -16.98 7.88 -29.45
N GLN A 68 -18.21 8.26 -29.82
CA GLN A 68 -18.64 8.30 -31.23
C GLN A 68 -17.99 9.44 -32.03
N ALA A 69 -17.28 10.37 -31.39
CA ALA A 69 -16.69 11.53 -32.05
C ALA A 69 -15.33 11.90 -31.44
N ASN A 70 -14.41 12.35 -32.28
CA ASN A 70 -13.20 13.05 -31.84
C ASN A 70 -13.61 14.46 -31.43
N ILE A 71 -13.72 14.69 -30.12
CA ILE A 71 -14.14 15.97 -29.56
C ILE A 71 -12.89 16.82 -29.28
N ASP A 72 -12.91 18.10 -29.68
CA ASP A 72 -11.87 19.05 -29.31
C ASP A 72 -11.91 19.28 -27.79
N TRP A 73 -11.01 18.60 -27.07
CA TRP A 73 -10.90 18.67 -25.62
C TRP A 73 -10.61 20.09 -25.12
N LYS A 74 -9.87 20.89 -25.90
CA LYS A 74 -9.49 22.25 -25.51
C LYS A 74 -10.70 23.16 -25.56
N LYS A 75 -11.50 23.05 -26.63
CA LYS A 75 -12.76 23.77 -26.74
C LYS A 75 -13.73 23.36 -25.63
N SER A 76 -13.89 22.07 -25.39
CA SER A 76 -14.81 21.56 -24.37
C SER A 76 -14.44 22.07 -22.97
N ASN A 77 -13.15 22.11 -22.65
CA ASN A 77 -12.67 22.66 -21.38
C ASN A 77 -12.87 24.18 -21.28
N ALA A 78 -12.69 24.91 -22.39
CA ALA A 78 -12.95 26.34 -22.43
C ALA A 78 -14.43 26.65 -22.19
N ASP A 79 -15.32 25.88 -22.83
CA ASP A 79 -16.77 26.00 -22.68
C ASP A 79 -17.21 25.66 -21.24
N ALA A 80 -16.67 24.59 -20.64
CA ALA A 80 -16.94 24.26 -19.23
C ALA A 80 -16.44 25.37 -18.27
N GLY A 81 -15.34 26.03 -18.61
CA GLY A 81 -14.73 27.10 -17.81
C GLY A 81 -15.19 28.52 -18.17
N GLN A 82 -16.26 28.70 -18.94
CA GLN A 82 -16.68 30.03 -19.44
C GLN A 82 -17.20 30.98 -18.34
N PHE A 83 -17.73 30.43 -17.23
CA PHE A 83 -18.31 31.21 -16.12
C PHE A 83 -17.24 31.59 -15.08
N LYS A 84 -16.45 32.63 -15.36
CA LYS A 84 -15.31 33.04 -14.50
C LYS A 84 -15.72 33.51 -13.10
N ARG A 85 -16.93 34.07 -12.95
CA ARG A 85 -17.48 34.51 -11.66
C ARG A 85 -18.42 33.47 -11.04
N GLY A 86 -18.47 32.26 -11.60
CA GLY A 86 -19.30 31.16 -11.11
C GLY A 86 -20.79 31.45 -11.19
N HIS A 87 -21.48 31.35 -10.04
CA HIS A 87 -22.95 31.40 -9.95
C HIS A 87 -23.57 32.68 -10.52
N ALA A 88 -22.93 33.83 -10.36
CA ALA A 88 -23.46 35.10 -10.89
C ALA A 88 -23.51 35.13 -12.43
N ASP A 89 -22.50 34.56 -13.09
CA ASP A 89 -22.46 34.47 -14.55
C ASP A 89 -23.45 33.40 -15.03
N LEU A 90 -23.59 32.30 -14.29
CA LEU A 90 -24.55 31.24 -14.57
C LEU A 90 -26.00 31.75 -14.50
N LEU A 91 -26.39 32.48 -13.44
CA LEU A 91 -27.73 33.06 -13.34
C LEU A 91 -28.03 34.04 -14.49
N LYS A 92 -27.06 34.86 -14.86
CA LYS A 92 -27.21 35.77 -16.00
C LYS A 92 -27.37 35.02 -17.32
N TRP A 93 -26.60 33.94 -17.48
CA TRP A 93 -26.71 33.07 -18.65
C TRP A 93 -28.06 32.37 -18.71
N GLU A 94 -28.57 31.82 -17.60
CA GLU A 94 -29.91 31.22 -17.55
C GLU A 94 -31.02 32.23 -17.89
N GLN A 95 -30.92 33.45 -17.35
CA GLN A 95 -31.84 34.54 -17.66
C GLN A 95 -31.84 34.90 -19.15
N SER A 96 -30.68 34.87 -19.81
CA SER A 96 -30.61 35.14 -21.26
C SER A 96 -31.11 33.97 -22.11
N GLN A 97 -30.98 32.71 -21.64
CA GLN A 97 -31.57 31.56 -22.31
C GLN A 97 -33.11 31.60 -22.30
N GLY A 98 -33.73 32.04 -21.19
CA GLY A 98 -35.19 32.16 -21.08
C GLY A 98 -35.81 33.25 -21.97
N ALA A 99 -35.00 34.21 -22.44
CA ALA A 99 -35.41 35.25 -23.38
C ALA A 99 -35.20 34.84 -24.85
N GLN A 100 -34.56 33.70 -25.11
CA GLN A 100 -34.29 33.24 -26.47
C GLN A 100 -35.53 32.53 -27.03
N PRO A 101 -36.12 32.99 -28.15
CA PRO A 101 -37.22 32.29 -28.78
C PRO A 101 -36.79 30.86 -29.12
N ALA A 102 -37.63 29.87 -28.79
CA ALA A 102 -37.38 28.50 -29.19
C ALA A 102 -37.21 28.45 -30.71
N ALA A 103 -36.03 28.02 -31.18
CA ALA A 103 -35.82 27.77 -32.59
C ALA A 103 -36.84 26.71 -33.04
N PRO A 104 -37.56 26.92 -34.15
CA PRO A 104 -38.56 25.97 -34.60
C PRO A 104 -37.88 24.62 -34.85
N ALA A 105 -38.41 23.57 -34.22
CA ALA A 105 -37.96 22.21 -34.43
C ALA A 105 -38.08 21.91 -35.94
N ALA A 106 -36.95 21.66 -36.60
CA ALA A 106 -36.94 21.26 -37.98
C ALA A 106 -37.71 19.92 -38.10
N SER A 107 -38.91 19.99 -38.67
CA SER A 107 -39.68 18.82 -39.08
C SER A 107 -38.93 18.14 -40.22
N LYS A 108 -38.48 16.92 -39.99
CA LYS A 108 -37.92 16.07 -41.04
C LYS A 108 -39.06 15.35 -41.79
N PRO A 109 -39.03 15.28 -43.13
CA PRO A 109 -39.99 14.49 -43.91
C PRO A 109 -39.83 12.98 -43.72
#